data_AF-A0A942BKD5-F1
#
_entry.id   AF-A0A942BKD5-F1
#
_cell.length_a   1.000
_cell.length_b   1.000
_cell.length_c   1.000
_cell.angle_alpha   90.00
_cell.angle_beta   90.00
_cell.angle_gamma   90.00
#
_symmetry.space_group_name_H-M   'P 1'
#
loop_
_entity.id
_entity.type
_entity.pdbx_description
1 polymer ?
#
loop_
_entity_poly.entity_id
_entity_poly.type
_entity_poly.pdbx_seq_one_letter_code
_entity_poly.pdbx_strand_id
1 'polypeptide(L)'
;MDTGWFGIFLTLVLISFILFNIRRANKNNNLFIRRISGLNAIEEAIGRATEMGRPVLMVPGLGDLNANSMQALRIFSHITKIAAKFANPIRVCCAVAPVYTVAQEIIRDTYQAEGMIDRYDPDSVQFVSDRQFAFAAGVSGIILREKVAAAFFMGEFFAESLIFAETANSTGAIQIASSTESTQTPFFIAACDYVLIGDEFFAASAYLTRQPVLVGSLVGQDWSKMTLMGFVAAGAIAVTAVIGPFGGKKVTEARVATEMKPINEEFKDGSPVATTRFMTKDDTGIVQLFIPQKSKDWKVERKAPEPPTATIPNSEAGKPAEGSAGVDYTVVAD
;
A
#
# COMPACT_ATOMS: atom_id res chain seq x y z
N MET A 1 30.07 -12.56 11.86
CA MET A 1 29.42 -11.95 13.03
C MET A 1 27.97 -12.37 13.01
N ASP A 2 27.47 -13.01 14.06
CA ASP A 2 26.06 -13.37 14.14
C ASP A 2 25.22 -12.10 14.23
N THR A 3 24.61 -11.72 13.10
CA THR A 3 23.87 -10.48 12.91
C THR A 3 22.65 -10.35 13.83
N GLY A 4 22.23 -11.45 14.48
CA GLY A 4 21.05 -11.49 15.35
C GLY A 4 21.15 -10.59 16.58
N TRP A 5 22.32 -10.50 17.21
CA TRP A 5 22.49 -9.66 18.41
C TRP A 5 22.35 -8.17 18.09
N PHE A 6 22.83 -7.76 16.91
CA PHE A 6 22.66 -6.38 16.44
C PHE A 6 21.19 -6.07 16.17
N GLY A 7 20.45 -7.00 15.54
CA GLY A 7 19.01 -6.84 15.32
C GLY A 7 18.21 -6.70 16.61
N ILE A 8 18.53 -7.49 17.63
CA ILE A 8 17.90 -7.41 18.96
C ILE A 8 18.20 -6.06 19.62
N PHE A 9 19.48 -5.64 19.62
CA PHE A 9 19.87 -4.35 20.17
C PHE A 9 19.13 -3.19 19.48
N LEU A 10 19.10 -3.19 18.14
CA LEU A 10 18.38 -2.18 17.37
C LEU A 10 16.89 -2.16 17.75
N THR A 11 16.24 -3.33 17.82
CA THR A 11 14.83 -3.45 18.20
C THR A 11 14.57 -2.85 19.59
N LEU A 12 15.43 -3.13 20.58
CA LEU A 12 15.32 -2.56 21.92
C LEU A 12 15.46 -1.03 21.91
N VAL A 13 16.33 -0.49 21.06
CA VAL A 13 16.47 0.97 20.89
C VAL A 13 15.19 1.58 20.33
N LEU A 14 14.57 0.97 19.31
CA LEU A 14 13.31 1.47 18.73
C LEU A 14 12.17 1.44 19.75
N ILE A 15 12.04 0.35 20.51
CA ILE A 15 11.05 0.21 21.60
C ILE A 15 11.31 1.28 22.67
N SER A 16 12.58 1.52 23.02
CA SER A 16 12.96 2.54 24.00
C SER A 16 12.52 3.94 23.55
N PHE A 17 12.71 4.30 22.28
CA PHE A 17 12.24 5.58 21.74
C PHE A 17 10.72 5.75 21.85
N ILE A 18 9.95 4.70 21.54
CA ILE A 18 8.49 4.71 21.65
C ILE A 18 8.08 4.90 23.12
N LEU A 19 8.55 4.05 24.02
CA LEU A 19 8.18 4.09 25.44
C LEU A 19 8.64 5.39 26.12
N PHE A 20 9.81 5.90 25.75
CA PHE A 20 10.31 7.19 26.25
C PHE A 20 9.38 8.34 25.82
N ASN A 21 8.98 8.38 24.55
CA ASN A 21 8.09 9.43 24.06
C ASN A 21 6.67 9.31 24.59
N ILE A 22 6.14 8.11 24.84
CA ILE A 22 4.85 7.92 25.54
C ILE A 22 4.94 8.45 26.97
N ARG A 23 6.00 8.13 27.72
CA ARG A 23 6.21 8.68 29.07
C ARG A 23 6.33 10.20 29.05
N ARG A 24 6.98 10.76 28.03
CA ARG A 24 7.10 12.21 27.81
C ARG A 24 5.73 12.84 27.51
N ALA A 25 4.92 12.21 26.66
CA ALA A 25 3.58 12.65 26.31
C ALA A 25 2.63 12.63 27.52
N ASN A 26 2.74 11.60 28.38
CA ASN A 26 1.95 11.52 29.61
C ASN A 26 2.26 12.66 30.60
N LYS A 27 3.51 13.15 30.63
CA LYS A 27 3.91 14.28 31.48
C LYS A 27 3.61 15.64 30.84
N ASN A 28 3.66 15.72 29.52
CA ASN A 28 3.36 16.91 28.76
C ASN A 28 2.63 16.51 27.48
N ASN A 29 1.32 16.76 27.44
CA ASN A 29 0.48 16.36 26.32
C ASN A 29 0.69 17.23 25.05
N ASN A 30 1.50 18.29 25.15
CA ASN A 30 1.81 19.19 24.04
C ASN A 30 3.13 18.82 23.36
N LEU A 31 3.32 17.55 23.02
CA LEU A 31 4.36 17.19 22.07
C LEU A 31 4.04 17.82 20.71
N PHE A 32 5.05 18.41 20.10
CA PHE A 32 4.92 19.00 18.78
C PHE A 32 4.65 17.90 17.75
N ILE A 33 3.53 18.04 17.04
CA ILE A 33 3.22 17.28 15.83
C ILE A 33 3.13 18.31 14.70
N ARG A 34 3.76 18.03 13.55
CA ARG A 34 3.64 18.87 12.36
C ARG A 34 2.16 19.04 12.01
N ARG A 35 1.77 20.25 11.62
CA ARG A 35 0.40 20.52 11.15
C ARG A 35 0.12 19.75 9.86
N ILE A 36 -1.03 19.10 9.82
CA ILE A 36 -1.51 18.35 8.66
C ILE A 36 -2.69 19.12 8.07
N SER A 37 -2.52 19.69 6.86
CA SER A 37 -3.47 20.63 6.27
C SER A 37 -4.88 20.03 6.15
N GLY A 38 -4.99 18.80 5.66
CA GLY A 38 -6.29 18.13 5.51
C GLY A 38 -7.03 17.92 6.83
N LEU A 39 -6.32 17.74 7.95
CA LEU A 39 -6.96 17.61 9.26
C LEU A 39 -7.42 18.94 9.84
N ASN A 40 -6.71 20.04 9.55
CA ASN A 40 -7.14 21.37 9.96
C ASN A 40 -8.38 21.86 9.20
N ALA A 41 -8.57 21.38 7.97
CA ALA A 41 -9.72 21.72 7.14
C ALA A 41 -11.02 20.99 7.54
N ILE A 42 -10.97 20.01 8.45
CA ILE A 42 -12.15 19.24 8.87
C ILE A 42 -13.22 20.15 9.48
N GLU A 43 -12.84 21.01 10.42
CA GLU A 43 -13.79 21.91 11.09
C GLU A 43 -14.40 22.92 10.11
N GLU A 44 -13.61 23.44 9.17
CA GLU A 44 -14.09 24.34 8.10
C GLU A 44 -15.07 23.62 7.17
N ALA A 45 -14.74 22.41 6.72
CA ALA A 45 -15.60 21.61 5.84
C ALA A 45 -16.96 21.33 6.49
N ILE A 46 -16.97 20.96 7.78
CA ILE A 46 -18.19 20.71 8.55
C ILE A 46 -18.95 22.02 8.80
N GLY A 47 -18.26 23.11 9.15
CA GLY A 47 -18.86 24.43 9.34
C GLY A 47 -19.60 24.88 8.10
N ARG A 48 -18.97 24.78 6.92
CA ARG A 48 -19.60 25.10 5.64
C ARG A 48 -20.78 24.18 5.32
N ALA A 49 -20.68 22.88 5.61
CA ALA A 49 -21.81 21.96 5.45
C ALA A 49 -23.00 22.35 6.35
N THR A 50 -22.72 22.86 7.55
CA THR A 50 -23.72 23.37 8.50
C THR A 50 -24.40 24.62 7.96
N GLU A 51 -23.62 25.60 7.51
CA GLU A 51 -24.11 26.85 6.95
C GLU A 51 -25.02 26.63 5.73
N MET A 52 -24.71 25.61 4.93
CA MET A 52 -25.54 25.23 3.77
C MET A 52 -26.71 24.30 4.11
N GLY A 53 -26.80 23.76 5.34
CA GLY A 53 -27.81 22.77 5.71
C GLY A 53 -27.73 21.47 4.90
N ARG A 54 -26.53 21.09 4.45
CA ARG A 54 -26.29 19.98 3.51
C ARG A 54 -25.48 18.85 4.20
N PRO A 55 -25.61 17.58 3.76
CA PRO A 55 -24.99 16.46 4.46
C PRO A 55 -23.45 16.45 4.39
N VAL A 56 -22.86 15.80 5.40
CA VAL A 56 -21.46 15.38 5.45
C VAL A 56 -21.38 13.90 5.05
N LEU A 57 -20.65 13.61 3.97
CA LEU A 57 -20.42 12.26 3.47
C LEU A 57 -19.09 11.71 3.97
N MET A 58 -19.06 10.45 4.38
CA MET A 58 -17.87 9.72 4.77
C MET A 58 -17.85 8.35 4.07
N VAL A 59 -16.70 7.97 3.49
CA VAL A 59 -16.54 6.69 2.77
C VAL A 59 -15.24 6.03 3.21
N PRO A 60 -15.28 4.82 3.82
CA PRO A 60 -14.10 4.13 4.34
C PRO A 60 -13.29 3.37 3.27
N GLY A 61 -13.73 3.43 2.00
CA GLY A 61 -13.14 2.69 0.89
C GLY A 61 -13.72 1.28 0.71
N LEU A 62 -13.00 0.47 -0.07
CA LEU A 62 -13.35 -0.91 -0.45
C LEU A 62 -12.55 -1.98 0.32
N GLY A 63 -11.63 -1.57 1.20
CA GLY A 63 -10.82 -2.49 1.99
C GLY A 63 -11.65 -3.29 2.99
N ASP A 64 -11.21 -4.52 3.27
CA ASP A 64 -11.81 -5.37 4.30
C ASP A 64 -11.66 -4.77 5.71
N LEU A 65 -12.24 -5.43 6.72
CA LEU A 65 -12.07 -5.03 8.11
C LEU A 65 -10.62 -5.30 8.55
N ASN A 66 -9.79 -4.26 8.58
CA ASN A 66 -8.37 -4.31 8.87
C ASN A 66 -7.92 -3.01 9.56
N ALA A 67 -6.60 -2.83 9.73
CA ALA A 67 -6.06 -1.63 10.37
C ALA A 67 -6.41 -0.33 9.62
N ASN A 68 -6.48 -0.35 8.29
CA ASN A 68 -6.76 0.83 7.46
C ASN A 68 -8.23 1.26 7.61
N SER A 69 -9.16 0.33 7.47
CA SER A 69 -10.58 0.62 7.61
C SER A 69 -10.94 1.01 9.05
N MET A 70 -10.32 0.38 10.07
CA MET A 70 -10.44 0.84 11.45
C MET A 70 -9.90 2.25 11.67
N GLN A 71 -8.76 2.61 11.07
CA GLN A 71 -8.21 3.97 11.16
C GLN A 71 -9.14 4.99 10.51
N ALA A 72 -9.74 4.67 9.36
CA ALA A 72 -10.76 5.51 8.72
C ALA A 72 -11.98 5.72 9.64
N LEU A 73 -12.52 4.65 10.22
CA LEU A 73 -13.68 4.75 11.13
C LEU A 73 -13.36 5.55 12.40
N ARG A 74 -12.12 5.52 12.90
CA ARG A 74 -11.69 6.35 14.03
C ARG A 74 -11.67 7.84 13.66
N ILE A 75 -11.22 8.18 12.46
CA ILE A 75 -11.31 9.54 11.92
C ILE A 75 -12.79 9.95 11.79
N PHE A 76 -13.64 9.06 11.28
CA PHE A 76 -15.08 9.31 11.14
C PHE A 76 -15.78 9.52 12.48
N SER A 77 -15.43 8.77 13.53
CA SER A 77 -15.94 9.04 14.89
C SER A 77 -15.62 10.48 15.34
N HIS A 78 -14.42 10.97 15.06
CA HIS A 78 -14.06 12.36 15.38
C HIS A 78 -14.86 13.38 14.55
N ILE A 79 -15.01 13.14 13.24
CA ILE A 79 -15.82 13.98 12.34
C ILE A 79 -17.28 14.00 12.80
N THR A 80 -17.85 12.84 13.11
CA THR A 80 -19.21 12.68 13.63
C THR A 80 -19.40 13.45 14.93
N LYS A 81 -18.45 13.40 15.85
CA LYS A 81 -18.50 14.20 17.09
C LYS A 81 -18.64 15.71 16.80
N ILE A 82 -17.93 16.23 15.80
CA ILE A 82 -18.01 17.65 15.44
C ILE A 82 -19.33 17.92 14.71
N ALA A 83 -19.66 17.14 13.68
CA ALA A 83 -20.86 17.29 12.86
C ALA A 83 -22.17 17.17 13.68
N ALA A 84 -22.22 16.26 14.67
CA ALA A 84 -23.38 16.06 15.52
C ALA A 84 -23.70 17.29 16.41
N LYS A 85 -22.66 18.03 16.85
CA LYS A 85 -22.85 19.26 17.64
C LYS A 85 -23.58 20.34 16.85
N PHE A 86 -23.33 20.39 15.56
CA PHE A 86 -23.95 21.32 14.61
C PHE A 86 -25.20 20.76 13.93
N ALA A 87 -25.65 19.56 14.34
CA ALA A 87 -26.82 18.88 13.79
C ALA A 87 -26.77 18.66 12.26
N ASN A 88 -25.57 18.48 11.70
CA ASN A 88 -25.42 18.12 10.30
C ASN A 88 -26.00 16.72 10.03
N PRO A 89 -26.69 16.53 8.89
CA PRO A 89 -26.97 15.19 8.39
C PRO A 89 -25.64 14.48 8.08
N ILE A 90 -25.49 13.25 8.56
CA ILE A 90 -24.30 12.43 8.34
C ILE A 90 -24.68 11.26 7.45
N ARG A 91 -23.85 11.00 6.42
CA ARG A 91 -23.93 9.79 5.59
C ARG A 91 -22.60 9.07 5.57
N VAL A 92 -22.58 7.83 6.05
CA VAL A 92 -21.45 6.91 5.94
C VAL A 92 -21.83 5.83 4.95
N CYS A 93 -21.16 5.78 3.81
CA CYS A 93 -21.45 4.77 2.79
C CYS A 93 -20.36 3.70 2.81
N CYS A 94 -20.74 2.46 3.07
CA CYS A 94 -19.84 1.32 3.16
C CYS A 94 -20.09 0.33 2.01
N ALA A 95 -19.00 -0.22 1.46
CA ALA A 95 -19.05 -1.28 0.46
C ALA A 95 -18.88 -2.69 1.06
N VAL A 96 -18.32 -2.77 2.27
CA VAL A 96 -17.94 -4.03 2.92
C VAL A 96 -18.81 -4.25 4.15
N ALA A 97 -19.49 -5.39 4.23
CA ALA A 97 -20.48 -5.67 5.27
C ALA A 97 -19.88 -5.68 6.70
N PRO A 98 -18.72 -6.32 6.97
CA PRO A 98 -18.05 -6.18 8.27
C PRO A 98 -17.73 -4.72 8.65
N VAL A 99 -17.29 -3.90 7.70
CA VAL A 99 -16.99 -2.48 7.94
C VAL A 99 -18.26 -1.69 8.22
N TYR A 100 -19.36 -1.97 7.50
CA TYR A 100 -20.67 -1.39 7.75
C TYR A 100 -21.14 -1.62 9.19
N THR A 101 -21.08 -2.86 9.68
CA THR A 101 -21.52 -3.20 11.04
C THR A 101 -20.72 -2.45 12.10
N VAL A 102 -19.39 -2.39 11.94
CA VAL A 102 -18.51 -1.68 12.88
C VAL A 102 -18.70 -0.17 12.78
N ALA A 103 -18.90 0.37 11.58
CA ALA A 103 -19.18 1.79 11.38
C ALA A 103 -20.47 2.20 12.07
N GLN A 104 -21.55 1.41 11.92
CA GLN A 104 -22.84 1.67 12.55
C GLN A 104 -22.71 1.76 14.08
N GLU A 105 -21.96 0.82 14.68
CA GLU A 105 -21.74 0.84 16.13
C GLU A 105 -20.87 2.02 16.57
N ILE A 106 -19.75 2.29 15.87
CA ILE A 106 -18.88 3.43 16.19
C ILE A 106 -19.62 4.77 16.09
N ILE A 107 -20.45 4.96 15.06
CA ILE A 107 -21.23 6.19 14.92
C ILE A 107 -22.25 6.30 16.06
N ARG A 108 -23.02 5.24 16.35
CA ARG A 108 -23.97 5.22 17.47
C ARG A 108 -23.30 5.50 18.81
N ASP A 109 -22.19 4.82 19.10
CA ASP A 109 -21.40 5.00 20.32
C ASP A 109 -20.88 6.43 20.44
N THR A 110 -20.50 7.05 19.32
CA THR A 110 -20.07 8.45 19.30
C THR A 110 -21.21 9.38 19.72
N TYR A 111 -22.43 9.18 19.19
CA TYR A 111 -23.60 9.95 19.61
C TYR A 111 -23.94 9.70 21.09
N GLN A 112 -23.85 8.45 21.55
CA GLN A 112 -24.12 8.10 22.95
C GLN A 112 -23.10 8.72 23.92
N ALA A 113 -21.81 8.65 23.60
CA ALA A 113 -20.73 9.19 24.41
C ALA A 113 -20.81 10.72 24.56
N GLU A 114 -21.34 11.42 23.55
CA GLU A 114 -21.58 12.86 23.61
C GLU A 114 -22.96 13.23 24.16
N GLY A 115 -23.76 12.25 24.62
CA GLY A 115 -25.10 12.47 25.19
C GLY A 115 -26.13 12.95 24.17
N MET A 116 -25.91 12.68 22.87
CA MET A 116 -26.76 13.12 21.76
C MET A 116 -27.48 11.95 21.07
N ILE A 117 -27.70 10.84 21.76
CA ILE A 117 -28.28 9.62 21.18
C ILE A 117 -29.65 9.86 20.53
N ASP A 118 -30.44 10.80 21.04
CA ASP A 118 -31.75 11.16 20.48
C ASP A 118 -31.66 11.78 19.07
N ARG A 119 -30.47 12.24 18.67
CA ARG A 119 -30.18 12.77 17.33
C ARG A 119 -29.54 11.75 16.38
N TYR A 120 -29.26 10.53 16.86
CA TYR A 120 -28.70 9.48 16.03
C TYR A 120 -29.73 9.03 15.02
N ASP A 121 -29.38 9.12 13.74
CA ASP A 121 -30.16 8.57 12.64
C ASP A 121 -29.71 7.12 12.35
N PRO A 122 -30.58 6.11 12.52
CA PRO A 122 -30.27 4.73 12.17
C PRO A 122 -29.82 4.53 10.73
N ASP A 123 -30.30 5.38 9.80
CA ASP A 123 -29.98 5.32 8.38
C ASP A 123 -28.76 6.16 7.99
N SER A 124 -28.07 6.75 8.98
CA SER A 124 -26.84 7.53 8.76
C SER A 124 -25.68 6.68 8.23
N VAL A 125 -25.67 5.38 8.49
CA VAL A 125 -24.68 4.42 7.98
C VAL A 125 -25.40 3.45 7.05
N GLN A 126 -24.88 3.26 5.83
CA GLN A 126 -25.54 2.48 4.80
C GLN A 126 -24.56 1.52 4.11
N PHE A 127 -24.97 0.26 3.97
CA PHE A 127 -24.33 -0.67 3.05
C PHE A 127 -24.93 -0.45 1.66
N VAL A 128 -24.11 0.00 0.70
CA VAL A 128 -24.59 0.38 -0.63
C VAL A 128 -24.48 -0.78 -1.61
N SER A 129 -23.29 -1.35 -1.77
CA SER A 129 -23.03 -2.54 -2.59
C SER A 129 -21.59 -3.03 -2.37
N ASP A 130 -21.37 -4.34 -2.47
CA ASP A 130 -20.05 -4.98 -2.49
C ASP A 130 -19.38 -4.97 -3.87
N ARG A 131 -20.09 -4.54 -4.92
CA ARG A 131 -19.56 -4.43 -6.29
C ARG A 131 -19.04 -3.02 -6.51
N GLN A 132 -17.73 -2.86 -6.69
CA GLN A 132 -17.03 -1.57 -6.85
C GLN A 132 -17.78 -0.50 -7.66
N PHE A 133 -18.20 -0.79 -8.90
CA PHE A 133 -18.86 0.23 -9.72
C PHE A 133 -20.33 0.47 -9.35
N ALA A 134 -21.01 -0.53 -8.79
CA ALA A 134 -22.35 -0.33 -8.24
C ALA A 134 -22.29 0.52 -6.96
N PHE A 135 -21.29 0.28 -6.12
CA PHE A 135 -20.95 1.13 -4.98
C PHE A 135 -20.65 2.56 -5.44
N ALA A 136 -19.80 2.71 -6.46
CA ALA A 136 -19.45 4.00 -7.03
C ALA A 136 -20.68 4.78 -7.52
N ALA A 137 -21.55 4.12 -8.29
CA ALA A 137 -22.79 4.70 -8.80
C ALA A 137 -23.78 5.04 -7.68
N GLY A 138 -23.93 4.17 -6.68
CA GLY A 138 -24.83 4.37 -5.54
C GLY A 138 -24.45 5.59 -4.70
N VAL A 139 -23.17 5.68 -4.31
CA VAL A 139 -22.64 6.82 -3.55
C VAL A 139 -22.68 8.10 -4.38
N SER A 140 -22.34 8.04 -5.68
CA SER A 140 -22.47 9.20 -6.58
C SER A 140 -23.92 9.69 -6.68
N GLY A 141 -24.88 8.77 -6.72
CA GLY A 141 -26.30 9.10 -6.67
C GLY A 141 -26.70 9.80 -5.37
N ILE A 142 -26.14 9.39 -4.22
CA ILE A 142 -26.36 10.06 -2.93
C ILE A 142 -25.78 11.49 -2.97
N ILE A 143 -24.53 11.64 -3.42
CA ILE A 143 -23.86 12.94 -3.55
C ILE A 143 -24.72 13.93 -4.35
N LEU A 144 -25.22 13.49 -5.52
CA LEU A 144 -25.99 14.34 -6.42
C LEU A 144 -27.40 14.65 -5.91
N ARG A 145 -28.12 13.65 -5.37
CA ARG A 145 -29.51 13.84 -4.87
C ARG A 145 -29.55 14.72 -3.64
N GLU A 146 -28.65 14.47 -2.70
CA GLU A 146 -28.65 15.17 -1.41
C GLU A 146 -27.79 16.43 -1.42
N LYS A 147 -27.05 16.63 -2.51
CA LYS A 147 -26.09 17.70 -2.68
C LYS A 147 -25.16 17.69 -1.46
N VAL A 148 -24.24 16.74 -1.38
CA VAL A 148 -23.27 16.68 -0.25
C VAL A 148 -22.43 17.97 -0.21
N ALA A 149 -22.13 18.49 0.97
CA ALA A 149 -21.37 19.74 1.14
C ALA A 149 -19.93 19.54 1.62
N ALA A 150 -19.67 18.43 2.30
CA ALA A 150 -18.34 18.00 2.69
C ALA A 150 -18.24 16.49 2.49
N ALA A 151 -17.16 16.04 1.83
CA ALA A 151 -16.94 14.64 1.53
C ALA A 151 -15.57 14.20 2.05
N PHE A 152 -15.58 13.13 2.84
CA PHE A 152 -14.39 12.53 3.44
C PHE A 152 -14.16 11.14 2.85
N PHE A 153 -13.09 11.00 2.07
CA PHE A 153 -12.72 9.74 1.43
C PHE A 153 -11.49 9.17 2.14
N MET A 154 -11.66 8.25 3.08
CA MET A 154 -10.57 7.80 3.96
C MET A 154 -10.46 6.28 3.92
N GLY A 155 -9.35 5.72 3.40
CA GLY A 155 -9.10 4.27 3.43
C GLY A 155 -8.56 3.70 2.13
N GLU A 156 -8.95 2.47 1.81
CA GLU A 156 -8.49 1.76 0.62
C GLU A 156 -9.40 2.07 -0.57
N PHE A 157 -8.88 2.76 -1.57
CA PHE A 157 -9.64 3.12 -2.77
C PHE A 157 -8.96 2.56 -4.01
N PHE A 158 -9.76 2.40 -5.07
CA PHE A 158 -9.33 1.97 -6.39
C PHE A 158 -9.95 2.90 -7.45
N ALA A 159 -10.44 2.35 -8.56
CA ALA A 159 -10.95 3.11 -9.70
C ALA A 159 -12.13 4.07 -9.37
N GLU A 160 -12.85 3.82 -8.28
CA GLU A 160 -13.95 4.67 -7.81
C GLU A 160 -13.47 6.00 -7.19
N SER A 161 -12.18 6.12 -6.84
CA SER A 161 -11.59 7.32 -6.24
C SER A 161 -11.92 8.60 -7.02
N LEU A 162 -11.61 8.61 -8.32
CA LEU A 162 -11.83 9.78 -9.18
C LEU A 162 -13.32 10.02 -9.46
N ILE A 163 -14.13 8.95 -9.52
CA ILE A 163 -15.58 9.08 -9.69
C ILE A 163 -16.18 9.82 -8.49
N PHE A 164 -15.79 9.43 -7.28
CA PHE A 164 -16.22 10.12 -6.06
C PHE A 164 -15.71 11.55 -6.00
N ALA A 165 -14.43 11.74 -6.34
CA ALA A 165 -13.83 13.05 -6.27
C ALA A 165 -14.52 14.04 -7.21
N GLU A 166 -14.69 13.67 -8.48
CA GLU A 166 -15.33 14.54 -9.47
C GLU A 166 -16.82 14.76 -9.16
N THR A 167 -17.52 13.71 -8.70
CA THR A 167 -18.94 13.84 -8.36
C THR A 167 -19.15 14.77 -7.16
N ALA A 168 -18.33 14.66 -6.11
CA ALA A 168 -18.38 15.57 -4.98
C ALA A 168 -18.05 17.01 -5.40
N ASN A 169 -17.01 17.20 -6.22
CA ASN A 169 -16.61 18.49 -6.77
C ASN A 169 -17.75 19.14 -7.57
N SER A 170 -18.48 18.35 -8.37
CA SER A 170 -19.62 18.85 -9.17
C SER A 170 -20.76 19.45 -8.33
N THR A 171 -20.88 19.03 -7.06
CA THR A 171 -21.83 19.60 -6.11
C THR A 171 -21.26 20.74 -5.27
N GLY A 172 -19.99 21.09 -5.52
CA GLY A 172 -19.20 22.05 -4.77
C GLY A 172 -18.86 21.59 -3.36
N ALA A 173 -18.77 20.28 -3.09
CA ALA A 173 -18.40 19.80 -1.77
C ALA A 173 -16.91 20.11 -1.46
N ILE A 174 -16.57 20.45 -0.22
CA ILE A 174 -15.15 20.41 0.20
C ILE A 174 -14.75 18.95 0.35
N GLN A 175 -13.60 18.58 -0.19
CA GLN A 175 -13.16 17.19 -0.25
C GLN A 175 -11.84 17.01 0.49
N ILE A 176 -11.86 16.12 1.48
CA ILE A 176 -10.69 15.74 2.23
C ILE A 176 -10.50 14.24 2.05
N ALA A 177 -9.41 13.85 1.41
CA ALA A 177 -9.16 12.48 1.02
C ALA A 177 -7.87 11.92 1.62
N SER A 178 -7.81 10.60 1.70
CA SER A 178 -6.63 9.84 2.05
C SER A 178 -6.78 8.43 1.48
N SER A 179 -5.79 7.99 0.72
CA SER A 179 -5.72 6.60 0.31
C SER A 179 -4.47 5.93 0.86
N THR A 180 -4.63 4.71 1.38
CA THR A 180 -3.49 3.83 1.67
C THR A 180 -2.97 3.15 0.40
N GLU A 181 -3.70 3.27 -0.71
CA GLU A 181 -3.31 2.74 -2.01
C GLU A 181 -2.50 3.80 -2.77
N SER A 182 -1.22 3.51 -2.96
CA SER A 182 -0.27 4.42 -3.61
C SER A 182 -0.65 4.74 -5.05
N THR A 183 -1.32 3.81 -5.74
CA THR A 183 -1.76 4.00 -7.13
C THR A 183 -2.92 4.99 -7.26
N GLN A 184 -3.72 5.19 -6.20
CA GLN A 184 -4.88 6.09 -6.23
C GLN A 184 -4.63 7.47 -5.62
N THR A 185 -3.63 7.58 -4.75
CA THR A 185 -3.27 8.85 -4.11
C THR A 185 -3.10 10.01 -5.10
N PRO A 186 -2.48 9.85 -6.30
CA PRO A 186 -2.36 10.92 -7.28
C PRO A 186 -3.71 11.44 -7.81
N PHE A 187 -4.72 10.58 -7.95
CA PHE A 187 -6.05 11.02 -8.39
C PHE A 187 -6.72 11.92 -7.37
N PHE A 188 -6.64 11.55 -6.09
CA PHE A 188 -7.13 12.43 -5.03
C PHE A 188 -6.35 13.73 -4.95
N ILE A 189 -5.01 13.71 -5.15
CA ILE A 189 -4.21 14.94 -5.16
C ILE A 189 -4.66 15.89 -6.27
N ALA A 190 -5.03 15.35 -7.43
CA ALA A 190 -5.48 16.15 -8.56
C ALA A 190 -6.92 16.66 -8.42
N ALA A 191 -7.80 15.95 -7.70
CA ALA A 191 -9.25 16.18 -7.71
C ALA A 191 -9.87 16.63 -6.37
N CYS A 192 -9.14 16.56 -5.25
CA CYS A 192 -9.64 16.97 -3.92
C CYS A 192 -8.90 18.22 -3.40
N ASP A 193 -9.57 19.00 -2.55
CA ASP A 193 -8.99 20.19 -1.92
C ASP A 193 -7.82 19.86 -0.99
N TYR A 194 -7.94 18.79 -0.22
CA TYR A 194 -6.91 18.34 0.70
C TYR A 194 -6.73 16.83 0.64
N VAL A 195 -5.46 16.40 0.65
CA VAL A 195 -5.11 14.98 0.66
C VAL A 195 -4.08 14.70 1.74
N LEU A 196 -4.38 13.69 2.57
CA LEU A 196 -3.42 13.12 3.52
C LEU A 196 -2.53 12.13 2.76
N ILE A 197 -1.22 12.29 2.89
CA ILE A 197 -0.25 11.48 2.14
C ILE A 197 0.53 10.56 3.08
N GLY A 198 0.61 9.27 2.71
CA GLY A 198 1.41 8.28 3.41
C GLY A 198 1.05 8.15 4.88
N ASP A 199 2.03 8.38 5.76
CA ASP A 199 1.87 8.24 7.21
C ASP A 199 0.91 9.25 7.85
N GLU A 200 0.51 10.31 7.13
CA GLU A 200 -0.45 11.28 7.65
C GLU A 200 -1.80 10.63 8.00
N PHE A 201 -2.21 9.61 7.24
CA PHE A 201 -3.43 8.84 7.50
C PHE A 201 -3.40 8.16 8.88
N PHE A 202 -2.27 7.52 9.21
CA PHE A 202 -2.07 6.82 10.48
C PHE A 202 -1.79 7.78 11.64
N ALA A 203 -1.18 8.94 11.35
CA ALA A 203 -0.95 10.01 12.31
C ALA A 203 -2.24 10.76 12.69
N ALA A 204 -3.29 10.69 11.86
CA ALA A 204 -4.50 11.48 12.03
C ALA A 204 -5.16 11.29 13.40
N SER A 205 -5.28 10.07 13.89
CA SER A 205 -5.88 9.79 15.21
C SER A 205 -5.09 10.45 16.35
N ALA A 206 -3.75 10.43 16.28
CA ALA A 206 -2.89 11.09 17.26
C ALA A 206 -3.06 12.62 17.20
N TYR A 207 -3.19 13.17 16.00
CA TYR A 207 -3.36 14.61 15.77
C TYR A 207 -4.70 15.13 16.30
N LEU A 208 -5.79 14.43 15.99
CA LEU A 208 -7.17 14.82 16.32
C LEU A 208 -7.52 14.61 17.79
N THR A 209 -7.09 13.49 18.38
CA THR A 209 -7.49 13.13 19.76
C THR A 209 -6.50 13.62 20.82
N ARG A 210 -5.25 13.90 20.44
CA ARG A 210 -4.16 14.26 21.37
C ARG A 210 -4.03 13.28 22.56
N GLN A 211 -4.32 12.00 22.33
CA GLN A 211 -4.11 10.98 23.36
C GLN A 211 -2.60 10.73 23.56
N PRO A 212 -2.09 10.76 24.80
CA PRO A 212 -0.65 10.65 25.07
C PRO A 212 0.02 9.41 24.46
N VAL A 213 -0.67 8.26 24.46
CA VAL A 213 -0.14 7.01 23.89
C VAL A 213 0.03 7.12 22.38
N LEU A 214 -0.97 7.66 21.67
CA LEU A 214 -0.92 7.83 20.21
C LEU A 214 0.14 8.87 19.81
N VAL A 215 0.13 10.03 20.48
CA VAL A 215 1.08 11.12 20.24
C VAL A 215 2.52 10.68 20.51
N GLY A 216 2.76 10.05 21.66
CA GLY A 216 4.08 9.56 22.03
C GLY A 216 4.58 8.44 21.11
N SER A 217 3.69 7.55 20.68
CA SER A 217 4.05 6.50 19.71
C SER A 217 4.43 7.08 18.36
N LEU A 218 3.66 8.05 17.85
CA LEU A 218 3.95 8.74 16.59
C LEU A 218 5.34 9.39 16.62
N VAL A 219 5.64 10.18 17.65
CA VAL A 219 6.94 10.85 17.76
C VAL A 219 8.08 9.85 17.95
N GLY A 220 7.87 8.76 18.70
CA GLY A 220 8.85 7.69 18.86
C GLY A 220 9.14 6.94 17.55
N GLN A 221 8.11 6.74 16.72
CA GLN A 221 8.26 6.17 15.38
C GLN A 221 9.02 7.13 14.45
N ASP A 222 8.76 8.43 14.52
CA ASP A 222 9.51 9.42 13.74
C ASP A 222 11.01 9.42 14.12
N TRP A 223 11.33 9.34 15.42
CA TRP A 223 12.72 9.20 15.89
C TRP A 223 13.37 7.91 15.39
N SER A 224 12.61 6.82 15.38
CA SER A 224 13.04 5.51 14.87
C SER A 224 13.37 5.59 13.38
N LYS A 225 12.49 6.19 12.58
CA LYS A 225 12.68 6.40 11.14
C LYS A 225 13.90 7.27 10.86
N MET A 226 14.05 8.40 11.56
CA MET A 226 15.21 9.29 11.39
C MET A 226 16.53 8.58 11.72
N THR A 227 16.54 7.77 12.76
CA THR A 227 17.72 6.97 13.14
C THR A 227 18.07 5.95 12.06
N LEU A 228 17.07 5.21 11.54
CA LEU A 228 17.27 4.24 10.46
C LEU A 228 17.73 4.91 9.16
N MET A 229 17.15 6.06 8.79
CA MET A 229 17.58 6.83 7.63
C MET A 229 19.04 7.29 7.78
N GLY A 230 19.45 7.70 8.99
CA GLY A 230 20.84 8.03 9.30
C GLY A 230 21.78 6.83 9.12
N PHE A 231 21.40 5.63 9.60
CA PHE A 231 22.18 4.41 9.39
C PHE A 231 22.31 4.03 7.91
N VAL A 232 21.21 4.13 7.15
CA VAL A 232 21.22 3.85 5.71
C VAL A 232 22.12 4.84 4.98
N ALA A 233 22.04 6.14 5.29
CA ALA A 233 22.89 7.16 4.70
C ALA A 233 24.37 6.95 5.05
N ALA A 234 24.68 6.67 6.31
CA ALA A 234 26.06 6.38 6.75
C ALA A 234 26.62 5.13 6.07
N GLY A 235 25.81 4.07 5.96
CA GLY A 235 26.16 2.85 5.22
C GLY A 235 26.42 3.12 3.75
N ALA A 236 25.55 3.89 3.08
CA ALA A 236 25.71 4.26 1.69
C ALA A 236 27.00 5.08 1.46
N ILE A 237 27.30 6.04 2.35
CA ILE A 237 28.54 6.84 2.28
C ILE A 237 29.76 5.95 2.50
N ALA A 238 29.74 5.07 3.51
CA ALA A 238 30.85 4.17 3.81
C ALA A 238 31.15 3.22 2.64
N VAL A 239 30.13 2.63 2.04
CA VAL A 239 30.27 1.77 0.85
C VAL A 239 30.83 2.58 -0.33
N THR A 240 30.31 3.78 -0.55
CA THR A 240 30.79 4.66 -1.63
C THR A 240 32.24 5.10 -1.42
N ALA A 241 32.66 5.36 -0.18
CA ALA A 241 34.05 5.72 0.14
C ALA A 241 35.02 4.53 -0.04
N VAL A 242 34.57 3.30 0.22
CA VAL A 242 35.37 2.08 0.05
C VAL A 242 35.47 1.63 -1.41
N ILE A 243 34.42 1.83 -2.22
CA ILE A 243 34.35 1.39 -3.62
C ILE A 243 34.74 2.52 -4.60
N GLY A 244 34.58 3.78 -4.20
CA GLY A 244 34.86 4.96 -5.03
C GLY A 244 36.36 5.23 -5.25
N PRO A 245 36.71 6.31 -5.97
CA PRO A 245 38.09 6.60 -6.40
C PRO A 245 39.10 6.85 -5.26
N PHE A 246 38.62 6.98 -4.02
CA PHE A 246 39.44 7.14 -2.81
C PHE A 246 39.69 5.82 -2.07
N GLY A 247 38.95 4.75 -2.42
CA GLY A 247 39.14 3.41 -1.88
C GLY A 247 40.33 2.76 -2.57
N GLY A 248 41.46 2.66 -1.87
CA GLY A 248 42.70 2.03 -2.34
C GLY A 248 42.62 0.52 -2.54
N LYS A 249 41.49 -0.03 -3.03
CA LYS A 249 41.52 -1.34 -3.66
C LYS A 249 42.13 -1.14 -5.04
N LYS A 250 43.41 -1.49 -5.17
CA LYS A 250 43.97 -1.85 -6.48
C LYS A 250 42.95 -2.81 -7.08
N VAL A 251 42.31 -2.40 -8.18
CA VAL A 251 41.71 -3.35 -9.09
C VAL A 251 42.88 -4.21 -9.51
N THR A 252 43.10 -5.32 -8.81
CA THR A 252 43.94 -6.38 -9.32
C THR A 252 43.23 -6.73 -10.60
N GLU A 253 43.78 -6.29 -11.74
CA GLU A 253 43.43 -6.83 -13.03
C GLU A 253 43.42 -8.33 -12.79
N ALA A 254 42.21 -8.91 -12.71
CA ALA A 254 42.07 -10.32 -12.97
C ALA A 254 42.58 -10.39 -14.39
N ARG A 255 43.88 -10.72 -14.55
CA ARG A 255 44.51 -10.98 -15.83
C ARG A 255 43.49 -11.82 -16.55
N VAL A 256 42.85 -11.23 -17.54
CA VAL A 256 42.12 -11.96 -18.56
C VAL A 256 43.25 -12.67 -19.29
N ALA A 257 43.73 -13.77 -18.69
CA ALA A 257 44.48 -14.81 -19.36
C ALA A 257 43.48 -15.59 -20.19
N THR A 258 42.69 -14.88 -20.99
CA THR A 258 42.10 -15.44 -22.18
C THR A 258 43.18 -15.17 -23.22
N GLU A 259 44.08 -16.13 -23.39
CA GLU A 259 44.75 -16.26 -24.68
C GLU A 259 43.63 -16.20 -25.73
N MET A 260 43.59 -15.12 -26.51
CA MET A 260 42.73 -15.06 -27.69
C MET A 260 43.28 -16.10 -28.66
N LYS A 261 42.74 -17.31 -28.61
CA LYS A 261 42.86 -18.23 -29.74
C LYS A 261 42.06 -17.61 -30.90
N PRO A 262 42.66 -17.51 -32.10
CA PRO A 262 41.98 -16.94 -33.25
C PRO A 262 40.69 -17.71 -33.55
N ILE A 263 39.66 -16.96 -33.94
CA ILE A 263 38.28 -17.42 -34.21
C ILE A 263 38.28 -18.24 -35.51
N ASN A 264 38.86 -19.45 -35.50
CA ASN A 264 38.84 -20.35 -36.66
C ASN A 264 38.94 -21.84 -36.27
N GLU A 265 38.41 -22.22 -35.10
CA GLU A 265 37.98 -23.60 -34.88
C GLU A 265 36.52 -23.57 -34.42
N GLU A 266 35.62 -23.77 -35.39
CA GLU A 266 34.25 -24.19 -35.12
C GLU A 266 34.28 -25.43 -34.23
N PHE A 267 33.80 -25.31 -32.99
CA PHE A 267 33.48 -26.48 -32.19
C PHE A 267 32.30 -27.19 -32.85
N LYS A 268 32.54 -28.43 -33.29
CA LYS A 268 31.61 -29.30 -34.04
C LYS A 268 30.30 -29.67 -33.31
N ASP A 269 29.89 -28.97 -32.26
CA ASP A 269 28.67 -29.28 -31.51
C ASP A 269 27.69 -28.11 -31.30
N GLY A 270 28.00 -26.90 -31.80
CA GLY A 270 27.05 -25.78 -31.77
C GLY A 270 26.68 -25.25 -30.39
N SER A 271 27.46 -25.53 -29.34
CA SER A 271 27.22 -24.96 -28.01
C SER A 271 27.73 -23.51 -27.88
N PRO A 272 26.97 -22.60 -27.22
CA PRO A 272 27.37 -21.21 -27.08
C PRO A 272 28.47 -21.02 -26.03
N VAL A 273 29.39 -20.09 -26.29
CA VAL A 273 30.45 -19.68 -25.34
C VAL A 273 29.81 -19.02 -24.12
N ALA A 274 29.59 -19.80 -23.06
CA ALA A 274 29.16 -19.27 -21.78
C ALA A 274 30.38 -18.90 -20.94
N THR A 275 30.75 -17.61 -20.91
CA THR A 275 31.66 -17.09 -19.88
C THR A 275 30.96 -17.05 -18.53
N THR A 276 30.90 -18.19 -17.84
CA THR A 276 30.39 -18.29 -16.46
C THR A 276 31.55 -18.31 -15.46
N ARG A 277 31.60 -17.33 -14.55
CA ARG A 277 32.54 -17.28 -13.43
C ARG A 277 31.97 -18.04 -12.21
N PHE A 278 32.80 -18.80 -11.50
CA PHE A 278 32.45 -19.45 -10.23
C PHE A 278 32.67 -18.50 -9.02
N MET A 279 31.84 -18.67 -7.98
CA MET A 279 31.78 -17.80 -6.79
C MET A 279 33.04 -17.87 -5.90
N THR A 280 33.31 -16.78 -5.18
CA THR A 280 34.29 -16.69 -4.09
C THR A 280 33.62 -16.31 -2.76
N LYS A 281 34.24 -16.65 -1.63
CA LYS A 281 33.70 -16.46 -0.26
C LYS A 281 33.36 -15.00 0.12
N ASP A 282 33.82 -14.04 -0.67
CA ASP A 282 33.70 -12.60 -0.42
C ASP A 282 32.55 -11.95 -1.22
N ASP A 283 31.78 -12.72 -2.00
CA ASP A 283 30.68 -12.19 -2.83
C ASP A 283 29.45 -11.86 -1.97
N THR A 284 29.14 -10.56 -1.82
CA THR A 284 27.99 -10.06 -1.04
C THR A 284 26.64 -10.37 -1.70
N GLY A 285 25.56 -10.46 -0.90
CA GLY A 285 24.21 -10.84 -1.34
C GLY A 285 23.59 -9.96 -2.44
N ILE A 286 24.05 -8.72 -2.63
CA ILE A 286 23.60 -7.86 -3.73
C ILE A 286 24.14 -8.34 -5.09
N VAL A 287 25.36 -8.88 -5.13
CA VAL A 287 25.97 -9.42 -6.36
C VAL A 287 25.22 -10.67 -6.84
N GLN A 288 24.58 -11.40 -5.92
CA GLN A 288 23.80 -12.61 -6.19
C GLN A 288 22.50 -12.31 -6.97
N LEU A 289 21.95 -11.11 -6.84
CA LEU A 289 20.65 -10.73 -7.42
C LEU A 289 20.73 -10.33 -8.89
N PHE A 290 21.90 -9.89 -9.37
CA PHE A 290 22.06 -9.31 -10.71
C PHE A 290 22.88 -10.19 -11.67
N ILE A 291 23.46 -11.30 -11.21
CA ILE A 291 24.20 -12.24 -12.06
C ILE A 291 23.32 -13.47 -12.33
N PRO A 292 23.02 -13.80 -13.60
CA PRO A 292 22.23 -14.99 -13.93
C PRO A 292 22.91 -16.25 -13.38
N GLN A 293 22.20 -16.94 -12.48
CA GLN A 293 22.67 -18.13 -11.81
C GLN A 293 22.52 -19.35 -12.74
N LYS A 294 23.52 -20.23 -12.78
CA LYS A 294 23.26 -21.63 -13.13
C LYS A 294 22.96 -22.34 -11.81
N SER A 295 21.67 -22.57 -11.52
CA SER A 295 21.32 -23.47 -10.41
C SER A 295 21.85 -24.87 -10.72
N LYS A 296 22.30 -25.58 -9.69
CA LYS A 296 22.78 -26.98 -9.78
C LYS A 296 21.82 -27.81 -10.63
N ASP A 297 22.33 -28.27 -11.76
CA ASP A 297 21.84 -29.27 -12.73
C ASP A 297 20.41 -29.79 -12.54
N TRP A 298 19.46 -29.23 -13.30
CA TRP A 298 18.20 -29.90 -13.66
C TRP A 298 18.27 -30.20 -15.15
N LYS A 299 18.37 -31.47 -15.54
CA LYS A 299 18.23 -31.88 -16.94
C LYS A 299 16.74 -32.04 -17.24
N VAL A 300 16.15 -31.03 -17.86
CA VAL A 300 14.82 -31.16 -18.47
C VAL A 300 15.00 -31.81 -19.83
N GLU A 301 14.80 -33.12 -19.93
CA GLU A 301 14.73 -33.80 -21.23
C GLU A 301 13.40 -33.46 -21.91
N ARG A 302 13.49 -32.65 -22.98
CA ARG A 302 12.37 -32.47 -23.90
C ARG A 302 12.32 -33.68 -24.81
N LYS A 303 11.33 -34.56 -24.60
CA LYS A 303 10.99 -35.56 -25.62
C LYS A 303 10.42 -34.80 -26.82
N ALA A 304 11.09 -34.87 -27.97
CA ALA A 304 10.53 -34.30 -29.20
C ALA A 304 9.18 -34.98 -29.48
N PRO A 305 8.13 -34.25 -29.88
CA PRO A 305 6.88 -34.87 -30.26
C PRO A 305 7.17 -35.83 -31.42
N GLU A 306 6.75 -37.09 -31.28
CA GLU A 306 6.83 -38.04 -32.38
C GLU A 306 6.04 -37.46 -33.56
N PRO A 307 6.62 -37.41 -34.77
CA PRO A 307 5.89 -36.93 -35.93
C PRO A 307 4.65 -37.81 -36.12
N PRO A 308 3.48 -37.24 -36.43
CA PRO A 308 2.27 -38.02 -36.61
C PRO A 308 2.49 -39.04 -37.72
N THR A 309 2.39 -40.33 -37.38
CA THR A 309 2.44 -41.43 -38.34
C THR A 309 1.19 -41.35 -39.22
N ALA A 310 1.28 -40.60 -40.32
CA ALA A 310 0.26 -40.57 -41.35
C ALA A 310 0.36 -41.85 -42.19
N THR A 311 -0.20 -42.96 -41.71
CA THR A 311 -0.67 -44.03 -42.60
C THR A 311 -1.93 -43.52 -43.28
N ILE A 312 -1.84 -43.14 -44.55
CA ILE A 312 -3.00 -42.89 -45.41
C ILE A 312 -3.57 -44.27 -45.79
N PRO A 313 -4.79 -44.64 -45.36
CA PRO A 313 -5.51 -45.73 -45.99
C PRO A 313 -6.05 -45.22 -47.33
N ASN A 314 -5.91 -46.02 -48.38
CA ASN A 314 -6.45 -45.69 -49.68
C ASN A 314 -7.98 -45.50 -49.62
N SER A 315 -8.46 -44.49 -50.35
CA SER A 315 -9.84 -44.24 -50.82
C SER A 315 -10.87 -43.55 -49.90
N GLU A 316 -11.45 -42.50 -50.51
CA GLU A 316 -12.79 -41.91 -50.33
C GLU A 316 -13.14 -40.95 -49.16
N ALA A 317 -13.40 -39.69 -49.57
CA ALA A 317 -14.42 -38.73 -49.11
C ALA A 317 -14.44 -38.21 -47.65
N GLY A 318 -14.14 -36.91 -47.50
CA GLY A 318 -14.98 -35.96 -46.73
C GLY A 318 -14.56 -35.52 -45.31
N LYS A 319 -14.27 -34.21 -45.18
CA LYS A 319 -14.21 -33.31 -43.98
C LYS A 319 -12.96 -33.35 -43.08
N PRO A 320 -12.51 -32.18 -42.54
CA PRO A 320 -11.52 -32.12 -41.47
C PRO A 320 -12.19 -32.12 -40.09
N ALA A 321 -11.58 -32.78 -39.11
CA ALA A 321 -11.93 -32.70 -37.69
C ALA A 321 -10.75 -32.11 -36.88
N GLU A 322 -11.07 -31.18 -35.99
CA GLU A 322 -10.21 -30.54 -34.99
C GLU A 322 -9.78 -31.53 -33.88
N GLY A 323 -8.60 -31.32 -33.28
CA GLY A 323 -8.18 -32.04 -32.07
C GLY A 323 -6.90 -31.49 -31.44
N SER A 324 -7.06 -30.85 -30.28
CA SER A 324 -6.05 -30.24 -29.40
C SER A 324 -5.09 -31.25 -28.74
N ALA A 325 -3.79 -30.97 -28.71
CA ALA A 325 -2.80 -31.75 -27.98
C ALA A 325 -2.56 -31.20 -26.56
N GLY A 326 -2.91 -31.97 -25.53
CA GLY A 326 -2.43 -31.81 -24.15
C GLY A 326 -1.14 -32.60 -23.93
N VAL A 327 -0.24 -32.08 -23.09
CA VAL A 327 1.04 -32.72 -22.75
C VAL A 327 0.98 -33.23 -21.31
N ASP A 328 1.19 -34.53 -21.12
CA ASP A 328 1.37 -35.16 -19.80
C ASP A 328 2.87 -35.25 -19.45
N TYR A 329 3.18 -35.10 -18.16
CA TYR A 329 4.55 -35.14 -17.62
C TYR A 329 4.68 -36.19 -16.52
N THR A 330 5.79 -36.91 -16.50
CA THR A 330 6.17 -37.81 -15.39
C THR A 330 7.59 -37.48 -14.94
N VAL A 331 7.78 -37.25 -13.64
CA VAL A 331 9.07 -36.99 -13.02
C VAL A 331 9.58 -38.31 -12.40
N VAL A 332 10.78 -38.72 -12.76
CA VAL A 332 11.49 -39.83 -12.09
C VAL A 332 12.73 -39.23 -11.41
N ALA A 333 12.90 -39.51 -10.13
CA ALA A 333 14.02 -39.06 -9.31
C ALA A 333 14.95 -40.25 -9.04
N ASP A 334 16.27 -40.01 -9.13
CA ASP A 334 17.31 -40.83 -8.51
C ASP A 334 17.88 -40.10 -7.28
#